data_AF-A0A374EQD9-F1
#
_entry.id   AF-A0A374EQD9-F1
#
_cell.length_a   1.000
_cell.length_b   1.000
_cell.length_c   1.000
_cell.angle_alpha   90.00
_cell.angle_beta   90.00
_cell.angle_gamma   90.00
#
_symmetry.space_group_name_H-M   'P 1'
#
loop_
_entity.id
_entity.type
_entity.pdbx_description
1 polymer ?
#
loop_
_entity_poly.entity_id
_entity_poly.type
_entity_poly.pdbx_seq_one_letter_code
_entity_poly.pdbx_strand_id
1 'polypeptide(L)' 'MLPIYMALIDDEEDISAFEILYKECKSKAYIIAYKILKNESLAEECVSEVFLLQRISKKVNNFSFLRTA' A
#
# COMPACT_ATOMS: atom_id res chain seq x y z
N MET A 1 2.68 -3.07 -10.51
CA MET A 1 2.06 -3.21 -9.17
C MET A 1 0.79 -2.40 -8.98
N LEU A 2 0.72 -1.12 -9.36
CA LEU A 2 -0.48 -0.29 -9.17
C LEU A 2 -1.80 -0.93 -9.68
N PRO A 3 -1.89 -1.54 -10.88
CA PRO A 3 -3.14 -2.17 -11.34
C PRO A 3 -3.61 -3.31 -10.43
N ILE A 4 -2.68 -4.07 -9.84
CA ILE A 4 -2.99 -5.14 -8.89
C ILE A 4 -3.56 -4.55 -7.60
N TYR A 5 -3.01 -3.43 -7.12
CA TYR A 5 -3.54 -2.77 -5.93
C TYR A 5 -4.91 -2.16 -6.16
N MET A 6 -5.17 -1.59 -7.34
CA MET A 6 -6.49 -1.05 -7.67
C MET A 6 -7.53 -2.16 -7.86
N ALA A 7 -7.16 -3.27 -8.51
CA ALA A 7 -8.07 -4.39 -8.79
C ALA A 7 -8.61 -5.10 -7.54
N LEU A 8 -8.03 -4.88 -6.37
CA LEU A 8 -8.57 -5.45 -5.12
C LEU A 8 -9.30 -4.42 -4.25
N ILE A 9 -9.51 -3.18 -4.75
CA ILE A 9 -10.34 -2.17 -4.09
C ILE A 9 -11.72 -2.20 -4.76
N ASP A 10 -12.77 -2.35 -3.95
CA ASP A 10 -14.14 -2.53 -4.46
C ASP A 10 -14.87 -1.20 -4.70
N ASP A 11 -14.44 -0.12 -4.04
CA ASP A 11 -15.07 1.21 -4.09
C ASP A 11 -14.30 2.18 -5.00
N GLU A 12 -15.01 2.85 -5.92
CA GLU A 12 -14.40 3.74 -6.92
C GLU A 12 -13.78 5.02 -6.32
N GLU A 13 -14.35 5.55 -5.23
CA GLU A 13 -13.78 6.70 -4.53
C GLU A 13 -12.47 6.32 -3.84
N ASP A 14 -12.43 5.15 -3.21
CA ASP A 14 -11.22 4.58 -2.60
C ASP A 14 -10.15 4.21 -3.65
N ILE A 15 -10.54 3.74 -4.85
CA ILE A 15 -9.61 3.50 -5.97
C ILE A 15 -8.89 4.80 -6.34
N SER A 16 -9.68 5.87 -6.53
CA SER A 16 -9.17 7.18 -6.92
C SER A 16 -8.27 7.79 -5.84
N ALA A 17 -8.69 7.71 -4.57
CA ALA A 17 -7.90 8.17 -3.44
C ALA A 17 -6.60 7.37 -3.28
N PHE A 18 -6.64 6.05 -3.48
CA PHE A 18 -5.46 5.19 -3.42
C PHE A 18 -4.48 5.48 -4.55
N GLU A 19 -4.97 5.75 -5.76
CA GLU A 19 -4.11 6.09 -6.90
C GLU A 19 -3.30 7.37 -6.64
N ILE A 20 -3.96 8.41 -6.11
CA ILE A 20 -3.31 9.67 -5.71
C ILE A 20 -2.24 9.39 -4.65
N LEU A 21 -2.60 8.69 -3.58
CA LEU A 21 -1.69 8.32 -2.49
C LEU A 21 -0.47 7.55 -3.03
N TYR A 22 -0.70 6.55 -3.88
CA TYR A 22 0.37 5.76 -4.47
C TYR A 22 1.31 6.63 -5.32
N LYS A 23 0.78 7.50 -6.18
CA LYS A 23 1.60 8.40 -7.02
C LYS A 23 2.44 9.36 -6.18
N GLU A 24 1.89 9.92 -5.11
CA GLU A 24 2.59 10.87 -4.25
C GLU A 24 3.63 10.21 -3.33
N CYS A 25 3.35 9.01 -2.83
CA CYS A 25 4.15 8.36 -1.81
C CYS A 25 5.16 7.35 -2.36
N LYS A 26 4.89 6.69 -3.51
CA LYS A 26 5.72 5.57 -4.01
C LYS A 26 7.18 5.99 -4.19
N SER A 27 7.44 7.13 -4.82
CA SER A 27 8.80 7.59 -5.08
C SER A 27 9.57 7.87 -3.78
N LYS A 28 8.91 8.51 -2.80
CA LYS A 28 9.51 8.80 -1.48
C LYS A 28 9.81 7.52 -0.71
N ALA A 29 8.86 6.58 -0.69
CA ALA A 29 9.02 5.28 -0.04
C ALA A 29 10.17 4.49 -0.68
N TYR A 30 10.25 4.47 -2.02
CA TYR A 30 11.33 3.80 -2.74
C TYR A 30 12.69 4.40 -2.44
N ILE A 31 12.83 5.74 -2.44
CA ILE A 31 14.09 6.41 -2.12
C ILE A 31 14.56 6.05 -0.71
N ILE A 32 13.66 6.00 0.26
CA ILE A 32 13.99 5.63 1.64
C ILE A 32 14.40 4.15 1.71
N ALA A 33 13.61 3.25 1.11
CA ALA A 33 13.89 1.83 1.08
C ALA A 33 15.24 1.53 0.41
N TYR A 34 15.51 2.14 -0.74
CA TYR A 34 16.77 2.00 -1.46
C TYR A 34 17.96 2.54 -0.66
N LYS A 35 17.79 3.66 0.05
CA LYS A 35 18.86 4.21 0.91
C LYS A 35 19.26 3.24 2.01
N ILE A 36 18.32 2.47 2.56
CA ILE A 36 18.54 1.50 3.64
C ILE A 36 19.05 0.18 3.08
N LEU A 37 18.38 -0.36 2.06
CA LEU A 37 18.61 -1.72 1.55
C LEU A 37 19.74 -1.79 0.51
N LYS A 38 20.07 -0.66 -0.14
CA LYS A 38 21.07 -0.56 -1.22
C LYS A 38 20.87 -1.59 -2.35
N ASN A 39 19.64 -2.03 -2.55
CA ASN A 39 19.25 -3.03 -3.52
C ASN A 39 17.90 -2.63 -4.11
N GLU A 40 17.82 -2.57 -5.44
CA GLU A 40 16.62 -2.13 -6.16
C GLU A 40 15.45 -3.10 -5.96
N SER A 41 15.69 -4.41 -6.11
CA SER A 41 14.67 -5.45 -5.97
C SER A 41 14.05 -5.43 -4.57
N LEU A 42 14.89 -5.42 -3.53
CA LEU A 42 14.42 -5.39 -2.14
C LEU A 42 13.69 -4.07 -1.82
N ALA A 43 14.10 -2.96 -2.43
CA ALA A 43 13.42 -1.67 -2.25
C ALA A 43 12.03 -1.69 -2.91
N GLU A 44 11.88 -2.28 -4.10
CA GLU A 44 10.57 -2.43 -4.74
C GLU A 44 9.63 -3.37 -3.97
N GLU A 45 10.15 -4.48 -3.43
CA GLU A 45 9.40 -5.41 -2.58
C GLU A 45 8.92 -4.72 -1.29
N CYS A 46 9.82 -4.03 -0.59
CA CYS A 46 9.50 -3.29 0.63
C CYS A 46 8.38 -2.25 0.40
N VAL A 47 8.48 -1.47 -0.68
CA VAL A 47 7.43 -0.51 -1.05
C VAL A 47 6.11 -1.21 -1.33
N SER A 48 6.15 -2.37 -1.99
CA SER A 48 4.97 -3.15 -2.32
C SER A 48 4.27 -3.69 -1.08
N GLU A 49 5.02 -4.22 -0.11
CA GLU A 49 4.49 -4.68 1.17
C GLU A 49 3.83 -3.55 1.98
N VAL A 50 4.45 -2.38 2.03
CA VAL A 50 3.90 -1.21 2.75
C VAL A 50 2.53 -0.80 2.19
N PHE A 51 2.39 -0.76 0.87
CA PHE A 51 1.12 -0.42 0.23
C PHE A 51 0.05 -1.51 0.40
N LEU A 52 0.44 -2.78 0.45
CA LEU A 52 -0.47 -3.88 0.78
C LEU A 52 -0.96 -3.81 2.23
N LEU A 53 -0.06 -3.53 3.18
CA LEU A 53 -0.39 -3.43 4.61
C LEU A 53 -1.32 -2.25 4.93
N GLN A 54 -1.08 -1.08 4.33
CA GLN A 54 -1.98 0.08 4.49
C GLN A 54 -3.42 -0.27 4.12
N ARG A 55 -3.60 -1.10 3.09
CA ARG A 55 -4.92 -1.53 2.67
C ARG A 55 -5.57 -2.49 3.66
N ILE A 56 -4.84 -3.49 4.15
CA ILE A 56 -5.34 -4.42 5.18
C ILE A 56 -5.79 -3.62 6.41
N SER A 57 -4.99 -2.63 6.83
CA SER A 57 -5.33 -1.77 7.97
C SER A 57 -6.62 -0.96 7.76
N LYS A 58 -6.84 -0.36 6.58
CA LYS A 58 -8.12 0.29 6.26
C LYS A 58 -9.30 -0.69 6.31
N LYS A 59 -9.15 -1.89 5.77
CA LYS A 59 -10.20 -2.92 5.82
C LYS A 59 -10.48 -3.39 7.24
N VAL A 60 -9.45 -3.53 8.08
CA VAL A 60 -9.58 -3.90 9.50
C VAL A 60 -10.26 -2.79 10.33
N ASN A 61 -10.03 -1.51 10.02
CA ASN A 61 -10.73 -0.40 10.69
C ASN A 61 -12.23 -0.32 10.33
N ASN A 62 -12.63 -0.79 9.14
CA ASN A 62 -14.04 -1.02 8.80
C ASN A 62 -14.58 -2.36 9.35
N PHE A 63 -13.69 -3.25 9.77
CA PHE A 63 -14.02 -4.51 10.46
C PHE A 63 -13.87 -4.33 11.98
N SER A 64 -14.72 -3.49 12.57
CA SER A 64 -14.98 -3.47 14.01
C SER A 64 -15.71 -4.73 14.52
N PHE A 65 -15.43 -5.91 13.94
CA PHE A 65 -16.08 -7.18 14.30
C PHE A 65 -15.11 -8.32 14.70
N LEU A 66 -13.79 -8.09 14.78
CA LEU A 66 -12.85 -9.10 15.31
C LEU A 66 -12.13 -8.64 16.59
N ARG A 67 -12.83 -7.86 17.42
CA ARG A 67 -12.52 -7.76 18.85
C ARG A 67 -13.54 -8.61 19.59
N THR A 68 -13.34 -9.93 19.59
CA THR A 68 -13.63 -10.91 20.66
C THR A 68 -13.50 -12.31 20.05
N ALA A 69 -12.31 -12.89 20.09
CA ALA A 69 -12.08 -14.34 20.10
C ALA A 69 -10.73 -14.60 20.76
#